data_AF-A0A1I5AUW9-F1
#
_entry.id   AF-A0A1I5AUW9-F1
#
_cell.length_a   1.000
_cell.length_b   1.000
_cell.length_c   1.000
_cell.angle_alpha   90.00
_cell.angle_beta   90.00
_cell.angle_gamma   90.00
#
_symmetry.space_group_name_H-M   'P 1'
#
loop_
_entity.id
_entity.type
_entity.pdbx_description
1 polymer ?
#
loop_
_entity_poly.entity_id
_entity_poly.type
_entity_poly.pdbx_seq_one_letter_code
_entity_poly.pdbx_strand_id
1 'polypeptide(L)'
;MNGKAKTGKLYVMGVGPGASDLITVRAARILSELDVVYTPTGKKGAQSLAHSIIEEYLSPKTEVCTYHFLMKADIAAKKAVWDEVAQTLKEEVISGRKVGFITLGDPMLFSTWVFLLERMNSPSWLEIVPGITSFSAISAVSMMPLAMENQTLAVISCTASEAVLEQALLNHDCIVLMKVYSRFPLIRDLLHRHNLLEHAQMMADATLLTEQYWRDLATLSFSEKDWKHELSYFSTILINKNWQLSG
;
A
#
# COMPACT_ATOMS: atom_id res chain seq x y z
N MET A 1 30.46 -35.15 8.64
CA MET A 1 29.75 -34.22 9.55
C MET A 1 28.62 -33.60 8.75
N ASN A 2 27.37 -34.03 8.99
CA ASN A 2 26.21 -33.51 8.27
C ASN A 2 25.88 -32.11 8.80
N GLY A 3 26.49 -31.08 8.21
CA GLY A 3 26.02 -29.71 8.38
C GLY A 3 24.62 -29.63 7.82
N LYS A 4 23.60 -29.46 8.68
CA LYS A 4 22.26 -29.11 8.21
C LYS A 4 22.42 -27.91 7.29
N ALA A 5 22.13 -28.07 6.00
CA ALA A 5 22.07 -26.95 5.07
C ALA A 5 21.14 -25.91 5.70
N LYS A 6 21.69 -24.72 5.98
CA LYS A 6 20.95 -23.66 6.66
C LYS A 6 19.89 -23.21 5.67
N THR A 7 18.64 -23.56 5.94
CA THR A 7 17.51 -23.16 5.11
C THR A 7 17.48 -21.63 5.07
N GLY A 8 17.25 -21.05 3.89
CA GLY A 8 17.19 -19.61 3.71
C GLY A 8 16.04 -18.98 4.48
N LYS A 9 15.81 -17.69 4.25
CA LYS A 9 14.67 -16.96 4.81
C LYS A 9 14.02 -16.08 3.76
N LEU A 10 12.70 -15.97 3.83
CA LEU A 10 11.94 -14.98 3.08
C LEU A 10 11.45 -13.89 4.03
N TYR A 11 11.86 -12.65 3.76
CA TYR A 11 11.40 -11.47 4.46
C TYR A 11 10.43 -10.70 3.56
N VAL A 12 9.19 -10.53 4.02
CA VAL A 12 8.20 -9.70 3.34
C VAL A 12 8.09 -8.40 4.09
N MET A 13 8.39 -7.28 3.44
CA MET A 13 8.61 -6.02 4.13
C MET A 13 7.76 -4.90 3.55
N GLY A 14 7.05 -4.20 4.44
CA GLY A 14 6.42 -2.93 4.12
C GLY A 14 7.48 -1.85 4.04
N VAL A 15 7.56 -1.15 2.90
CA VAL A 15 8.53 -0.08 2.67
C VAL A 15 7.95 1.31 2.95
N GLY A 16 6.80 1.37 3.60
CA GLY A 16 6.18 2.64 3.94
C GLY A 16 5.48 3.31 2.75
N PRO A 17 5.01 4.56 2.94
CA PRO A 17 4.08 5.23 2.05
C PRO A 17 4.73 5.86 0.81
N GLY A 18 6.03 6.17 0.85
CA GLY A 18 6.71 6.89 -0.21
C GLY A 18 8.09 7.38 0.19
N ALA A 19 8.21 8.14 1.28
CA ALA A 19 9.52 8.62 1.72
C ALA A 19 10.39 7.48 2.27
N SER A 20 11.67 7.49 1.86
CA SER A 20 12.67 6.48 2.23
C SER A 20 12.93 6.43 3.74
N ASP A 21 12.81 7.56 4.45
CA ASP A 21 13.01 7.66 5.89
C ASP A 21 11.82 7.15 6.73
N LEU A 22 10.71 6.80 6.08
CA LEU A 22 9.53 6.19 6.71
C LEU A 22 9.55 4.66 6.69
N ILE A 23 10.66 4.03 6.25
CA ILE A 23 10.85 2.60 6.45
C ILE A 23 11.11 2.29 7.92
N THR A 24 10.74 1.08 8.36
CA THR A 24 11.09 0.67 9.72
C THR A 24 12.59 0.37 9.83
N VAL A 25 13.18 0.65 11.00
CA VAL A 25 14.57 0.29 11.31
C VAL A 25 14.84 -1.20 11.08
N ARG A 26 13.83 -2.06 11.31
CA ARG A 26 13.93 -3.50 11.05
C ARG A 26 14.04 -3.80 9.56
N ALA A 27 13.19 -3.21 8.72
CA ALA A 27 13.25 -3.37 7.27
C ALA A 27 14.60 -2.88 6.73
N ALA A 28 15.07 -1.70 7.16
CA ALA A 28 16.36 -1.13 6.75
C ALA A 28 17.53 -2.08 6.98
N ARG A 29 17.61 -2.65 8.19
CA ARG A 29 18.65 -3.60 8.57
C ARG A 29 18.60 -4.87 7.73
N ILE A 30 17.41 -5.44 7.54
CA ILE A 30 17.24 -6.66 6.75
C ILE A 30 17.63 -6.42 5.28
N LEU A 31 17.19 -5.31 4.69
CA LEU A 31 17.50 -4.94 3.30
C LEU A 31 19.00 -4.95 3.02
N SER A 32 19.82 -4.47 3.98
CA SER A 32 21.27 -4.43 3.85
C SER A 32 21.96 -5.81 3.83
N GLU A 33 21.24 -6.87 4.23
CA GLU A 33 21.75 -8.24 4.34
C GLU A 33 21.17 -9.20 3.30
N LEU A 34 20.29 -8.74 2.41
CA LEU A 34 19.63 -9.60 1.44
C LEU A 34 20.57 -10.04 0.32
N ASP A 35 20.43 -11.30 -0.08
CA ASP A 35 21.07 -11.82 -1.29
C ASP A 35 20.28 -11.40 -2.54
N VAL A 36 18.95 -11.35 -2.44
CA VAL A 36 18.04 -10.93 -3.51
C VAL A 36 16.81 -10.23 -2.94
N VAL A 37 16.31 -9.21 -3.65
CA VAL A 37 15.05 -8.54 -3.36
C VAL A 37 14.12 -8.54 -4.58
N TYR A 38 12.86 -8.90 -4.35
CA TYR A 38 11.78 -8.87 -5.33
C TYR A 38 10.94 -7.61 -5.15
N THR A 39 10.82 -6.82 -6.22
CA THR A 39 10.14 -5.52 -6.21
C THR A 39 8.95 -5.50 -7.17
N PRO A 40 7.78 -4.95 -6.78
CA PRO A 40 6.61 -4.85 -7.66
C PRO A 40 6.83 -3.80 -8.72
N THR A 41 6.55 -4.11 -9.98
CA THR A 41 6.43 -3.10 -11.03
C THR A 41 5.02 -3.05 -11.61
N GLY A 42 4.56 -1.84 -11.94
CA GLY A 42 3.24 -1.61 -12.54
C GLY A 42 3.19 -1.89 -14.05
N LYS A 43 4.35 -1.97 -14.70
CA LYS A 43 4.51 -2.37 -16.11
C LYS A 43 5.82 -3.11 -16.28
N LYS A 44 5.84 -4.14 -17.12
CA LYS A 44 7.08 -4.88 -17.43
C LYS A 44 8.16 -3.91 -17.92
N GLY A 45 9.29 -3.84 -17.22
CA GLY A 45 10.44 -2.97 -17.55
C GLY A 45 10.37 -1.53 -17.04
N ALA A 46 9.31 -1.12 -16.33
CA ALA A 46 9.27 0.19 -15.66
C ALA A 46 9.98 0.16 -14.31
N GLN A 47 10.56 1.29 -13.89
CA GLN A 47 11.10 1.44 -12.53
C GLN A 47 9.99 1.22 -11.50
N SER A 48 10.30 0.39 -10.50
CA SER A 48 9.42 0.13 -9.37
C SER A 48 9.50 1.31 -8.40
N LEU A 49 8.36 1.95 -8.10
CA LEU A 49 8.28 2.95 -7.04
C LEU A 49 8.77 2.37 -5.71
N ALA A 50 8.40 1.12 -5.38
CA ALA A 50 8.86 0.48 -4.15
C ALA A 50 10.39 0.28 -4.14
N HIS A 51 11.00 0.02 -5.31
CA HIS A 51 12.45 -0.10 -5.41
C HIS A 51 13.16 1.23 -5.13
N SER A 52 12.69 2.35 -5.69
CA SER A 52 13.32 3.66 -5.45
C SER A 52 13.29 4.07 -3.99
N ILE A 53 12.33 3.58 -3.20
CA ILE A 53 12.23 3.85 -1.75
C ILE A 53 13.33 3.11 -0.97
N ILE A 54 13.71 1.90 -1.40
CA ILE A 54 14.65 1.07 -0.65
C ILE A 54 16.09 1.15 -1.14
N GLU A 55 16.34 1.85 -2.25
CA GLU A 55 17.60 1.80 -2.99
C GLU A 55 18.81 2.13 -2.11
N GLU A 56 18.70 3.13 -1.23
CA GLU A 56 19.79 3.54 -0.34
C GLU A 56 20.12 2.53 0.77
N TYR A 57 19.23 1.57 1.06
CA TYR A 57 19.40 0.56 2.10
C TYR A 57 19.94 -0.77 1.56
N LEU A 58 20.00 -0.93 0.24
CA LEU A 58 20.47 -2.16 -0.38
C LEU A 58 22.00 -2.25 -0.35
N SER A 59 22.51 -3.47 -0.14
CA SER A 59 23.92 -3.72 -0.39
C SER A 59 24.20 -3.63 -1.90
N PRO A 60 25.38 -3.12 -2.32
CA PRO A 60 25.78 -3.19 -3.73
C PRO A 60 25.83 -4.62 -4.32
N LYS A 61 25.80 -5.64 -3.45
CA LYS A 61 25.78 -7.05 -3.82
C LYS A 61 24.37 -7.65 -3.91
N THR A 62 23.34 -6.94 -3.44
CA THR A 62 21.97 -7.46 -3.44
C THR A 62 21.44 -7.48 -4.87
N GLU A 63 21.02 -8.65 -5.33
CA GLU A 63 20.35 -8.81 -6.61
C GLU A 63 18.94 -8.20 -6.55
N VAL A 64 18.56 -7.40 -7.55
CA VAL A 64 17.23 -6.80 -7.64
C VAL A 64 16.44 -7.47 -8.75
N CYS A 65 15.38 -8.19 -8.38
CA CYS A 65 14.43 -8.79 -9.30
C CYS A 65 13.14 -7.98 -9.34
N THR A 66 12.52 -7.88 -10.51
CA THR A 66 11.20 -7.25 -10.66
C THR A 66 10.14 -8.31 -10.94
N TYR A 67 8.96 -8.16 -10.33
CA TYR A 67 7.79 -8.96 -10.67
C TYR A 67 6.63 -8.04 -11.06
N HIS A 68 5.80 -8.52 -11.99
CA HIS A 68 4.64 -7.77 -12.48
C HIS A 68 3.39 -8.62 -12.29
N PHE A 69 2.55 -8.25 -11.31
CA PHE A 69 1.24 -8.87 -11.17
C PHE A 69 0.26 -8.31 -12.19
N LEU A 70 -0.45 -9.21 -12.87
CA LEU A 70 -1.47 -8.83 -13.84
C LEU A 70 -2.61 -8.10 -13.13
N MET A 71 -2.81 -6.82 -13.45
CA MET A 71 -3.94 -6.05 -12.91
C MET A 71 -5.22 -6.33 -13.70
N LYS A 72 -5.13 -6.32 -15.04
CA LYS A 72 -6.23 -6.54 -15.99
C LYS A 72 -6.03 -7.87 -16.70
N ALA A 73 -6.46 -8.95 -16.06
CA ALA A 73 -6.49 -10.30 -16.61
C ALA A 73 -7.61 -11.08 -15.93
N ASP A 74 -8.01 -12.20 -16.53
CA ASP A 74 -8.88 -13.15 -15.85
C ASP A 74 -8.20 -13.74 -14.60
N ILE A 75 -9.01 -14.36 -13.74
CA ILE A 75 -8.53 -14.89 -12.47
C ILE A 75 -7.56 -16.06 -12.65
N ALA A 76 -7.68 -16.85 -13.73
CA ALA A 76 -6.83 -18.00 -13.97
C ALA A 76 -5.41 -17.55 -14.33
N ALA A 77 -5.27 -16.57 -15.21
CA ALA A 77 -4.00 -15.96 -15.57
C ALA A 77 -3.32 -15.28 -14.36
N LYS A 78 -4.09 -14.60 -13.50
CA LYS A 78 -3.55 -14.04 -12.24
C LYS A 78 -3.01 -15.12 -11.32
N LYS A 79 -3.78 -16.20 -11.12
CA LYS A 79 -3.37 -17.33 -10.27
C LYS A 79 -2.10 -17.98 -10.76
N ALA A 80 -1.96 -18.20 -12.06
CA ALA A 80 -0.75 -18.77 -12.65
C ALA A 80 0.51 -17.94 -12.33
N VAL A 81 0.43 -16.61 -12.48
CA VAL A 81 1.55 -15.72 -12.11
C VAL A 81 1.84 -15.77 -10.61
N TRP A 82 0.83 -15.84 -9.76
CA TRP A 82 1.04 -15.97 -8.32
C TRP A 82 1.66 -17.31 -7.94
N ASP A 83 1.27 -18.40 -8.60
CA ASP A 83 1.83 -19.74 -8.40
C ASP A 83 3.31 -19.77 -8.79
N GLU A 84 3.64 -19.19 -9.96
CA GLU A 84 5.01 -19.06 -10.46
C GLU A 84 5.90 -18.28 -9.47
N VAL A 85 5.49 -17.06 -9.09
CA VAL A 85 6.28 -16.23 -8.18
C VAL A 85 6.43 -16.88 -6.81
N ALA A 86 5.37 -17.50 -6.28
CA ALA A 86 5.45 -18.21 -5.01
C ALA A 86 6.41 -19.41 -5.07
N GLN A 87 6.45 -20.12 -6.20
CA GLN A 87 7.38 -21.22 -6.42
C GLN A 87 8.83 -20.73 -6.51
N THR A 88 9.10 -19.67 -7.28
CA THR A 88 10.44 -19.06 -7.37
C THR A 88 10.95 -18.66 -5.99
N LEU A 89 10.15 -17.96 -5.19
CA LEU A 89 10.56 -17.54 -3.84
C LEU A 89 10.86 -18.74 -2.92
N LYS A 90 10.12 -19.84 -3.04
CA LYS A 90 10.39 -21.08 -2.28
C LYS A 90 11.73 -21.69 -2.70
N GLU A 91 12.04 -21.72 -3.99
CA GLU A 91 13.29 -22.28 -4.52
C GLU A 91 14.51 -21.49 -4.04
N GLU A 92 14.43 -20.16 -4.05
CA GLU A 92 15.48 -19.27 -3.52
C GLU A 92 15.71 -19.51 -2.01
N VAL A 93 14.65 -19.72 -1.24
CA VAL A 93 14.77 -20.04 0.19
C VAL A 93 15.39 -21.44 0.40
N ILE A 94 14.98 -22.43 -0.40
CA ILE A 94 15.52 -23.80 -0.33
C ILE A 94 17.01 -23.83 -0.70
N SER A 95 17.45 -22.95 -1.61
CA SER A 95 18.87 -22.81 -1.97
C SER A 95 19.72 -22.13 -0.88
N GLY A 96 19.09 -21.69 0.23
CA GLY A 96 19.78 -21.14 1.40
C GLY A 96 19.89 -19.61 1.43
N ARG A 97 19.26 -18.90 0.48
CA ARG A 97 19.38 -17.43 0.36
C ARG A 97 18.50 -16.67 1.35
N LYS A 98 18.92 -15.44 1.67
CA LYS A 98 18.10 -14.40 2.28
C LYS A 98 17.37 -13.63 1.18
N VAL A 99 16.07 -13.89 1.08
CA VAL A 99 15.18 -13.36 0.04
C VAL A 99 14.33 -12.25 0.63
N GLY A 100 14.24 -11.10 -0.03
CA GLY A 100 13.32 -10.04 0.28
C GLY A 100 12.17 -9.97 -0.71
N PHE A 101 10.97 -9.67 -0.24
CA PHE A 101 9.83 -9.27 -1.05
C PHE A 101 9.28 -7.97 -0.48
N ILE A 102 9.21 -6.91 -1.27
CA ILE A 102 8.78 -5.60 -0.77
C ILE A 102 7.40 -5.21 -1.27
N THR A 103 6.71 -4.38 -0.49
CA THR A 103 5.39 -3.84 -0.81
C THR A 103 5.29 -2.43 -0.27
N LEU A 104 4.65 -1.54 -1.04
CA LEU A 104 4.28 -0.21 -0.55
C LEU A 104 3.35 -0.34 0.66
N GLY A 105 3.46 0.60 1.58
CA GLY A 105 2.70 0.62 2.82
C GLY A 105 3.07 -0.56 3.72
N ASP A 106 2.06 -1.36 4.05
CA ASP A 106 2.16 -2.52 4.93
C ASP A 106 1.82 -3.83 4.18
N PRO A 107 2.54 -4.95 4.42
CA PRO A 107 2.28 -6.21 3.71
C PRO A 107 0.93 -6.86 4.00
N MET A 108 0.31 -6.51 5.11
CA MET A 108 -0.92 -7.13 5.60
C MET A 108 -2.16 -6.25 5.36
N LEU A 109 -2.02 -5.11 4.67
CA LEU A 109 -3.13 -4.20 4.37
C LEU A 109 -3.25 -3.90 2.88
N PHE A 110 -4.26 -4.48 2.22
CA PHE A 110 -4.53 -4.33 0.79
C PHE A 110 -3.34 -4.61 -0.15
N SER A 111 -2.31 -5.32 0.33
CA SER A 111 -1.16 -5.72 -0.46
C SER A 111 -1.48 -6.90 -1.37
N THR A 112 -0.86 -6.96 -2.55
CA THR A 112 -0.94 -8.10 -3.46
C THR A 112 -0.16 -9.32 -2.96
N TRP A 113 0.74 -9.13 -1.98
CA TRP A 113 1.50 -10.20 -1.34
C TRP A 113 0.61 -11.30 -0.75
N VAL A 114 -0.58 -10.96 -0.24
CA VAL A 114 -1.45 -11.93 0.47
C VAL A 114 -1.84 -13.13 -0.40
N PHE A 115 -1.89 -12.97 -1.72
CA PHE A 115 -2.14 -14.09 -2.64
C PHE A 115 -0.97 -15.10 -2.68
N LEU A 116 0.25 -14.66 -2.40
CA LEU A 116 1.44 -15.52 -2.28
C LEU A 116 1.48 -16.18 -0.90
N LEU A 117 1.09 -15.44 0.15
CA LEU A 117 0.96 -16.00 1.50
C LEU A 117 0.04 -17.23 1.52
N GLU A 118 -1.12 -17.15 0.87
CA GLU A 118 -2.06 -18.27 0.72
C GLU A 118 -1.40 -19.52 0.10
N ARG A 119 -0.50 -19.33 -0.87
CA ARG A 119 0.21 -20.42 -1.58
C ARG A 119 1.38 -21.00 -0.80
N MET A 120 1.91 -20.25 0.15
CA MET A 120 3.05 -20.65 0.96
C MET A 120 2.62 -21.42 2.22
N ASN A 121 1.38 -21.26 2.67
CA ASN A 121 0.82 -21.90 3.87
C ASN A 121 1.68 -21.62 5.14
N SER A 122 2.10 -20.36 5.31
CA SER A 122 2.79 -19.87 6.51
C SER A 122 3.99 -20.71 6.98
N PRO A 123 5.02 -20.89 6.14
CA PRO A 123 6.16 -21.72 6.47
C PRO A 123 7.05 -21.06 7.53
N SER A 124 7.79 -21.85 8.32
CA SER A 124 8.63 -21.34 9.42
C SER A 124 9.81 -20.45 9.00
N TRP A 125 10.17 -20.48 7.71
CA TRP A 125 11.21 -19.63 7.12
C TRP A 125 10.69 -18.28 6.60
N LEU A 126 9.38 -18.05 6.65
CA LEU A 126 8.75 -16.79 6.27
C LEU A 126 8.67 -15.83 7.47
N GLU A 127 9.06 -14.59 7.24
CA GLU A 127 8.99 -13.52 8.23
C GLU A 127 8.35 -12.29 7.58
N ILE A 128 7.31 -11.72 8.21
CA ILE A 128 6.63 -10.52 7.75
C ILE A 128 7.04 -9.35 8.64
N VAL A 129 7.53 -8.27 8.04
CA VAL A 129 7.92 -7.03 8.69
C VAL A 129 6.89 -5.96 8.35
N PRO A 130 6.17 -5.41 9.35
CA PRO A 130 5.16 -4.39 9.10
C PRO A 130 5.79 -3.09 8.59
N GLY A 131 4.98 -2.29 7.90
CA GLY A 131 5.37 -0.98 7.37
C GLY A 131 4.36 0.11 7.73
N ILE A 132 4.76 1.37 7.54
CA ILE A 132 3.87 2.52 7.76
C ILE A 132 2.86 2.57 6.61
N THR A 133 1.57 2.48 6.94
CA THR A 133 0.48 2.62 5.96
C THR A 133 0.31 4.06 5.49
N SER A 134 -0.15 4.25 4.24
CA SER A 134 -0.29 5.57 3.61
C SER A 134 -1.14 6.54 4.44
N PHE A 135 -2.28 6.10 4.95
CA PHE A 135 -3.18 6.97 5.71
C PHE A 135 -2.63 7.41 7.07
N SER A 136 -1.70 6.66 7.68
CA SER A 136 -1.01 7.12 8.88
C SER A 136 -0.05 8.27 8.56
N ALA A 137 0.64 8.21 7.43
CA ALA A 137 1.49 9.31 6.97
C ALA A 137 0.65 10.52 6.57
N ILE A 138 -0.45 10.33 5.85
CA ILE A 138 -1.38 11.42 5.50
C ILE A 138 -1.90 12.10 6.77
N SER A 139 -2.35 11.33 7.76
CA SER A 139 -2.81 11.86 9.05
C SER A 139 -1.75 12.71 9.77
N ALA A 140 -0.50 12.26 9.75
CA ALA A 140 0.61 13.00 10.34
C ALA A 140 0.90 14.32 9.59
N VAL A 141 0.98 14.26 8.24
CA VAL A 141 1.24 15.44 7.40
C VAL A 141 0.09 16.44 7.46
N SER A 142 -1.15 15.96 7.47
CA SER A 142 -2.35 16.82 7.51
C SER A 142 -2.71 17.32 8.91
N MET A 143 -2.03 16.83 9.95
CA MET A 143 -2.38 17.07 11.36
C MET A 143 -3.84 16.74 11.67
N MET A 144 -4.38 15.72 11.00
CA MET A 144 -5.75 15.25 11.18
C MET A 144 -5.71 13.88 11.88
N PRO A 145 -6.10 13.76 13.16
CA PRO A 145 -6.09 12.48 13.84
C PRO A 145 -7.06 11.51 13.18
N LEU A 146 -6.61 10.27 12.94
CA LEU A 146 -7.46 9.22 12.35
C LEU A 146 -8.64 8.84 13.23
N ALA A 147 -8.47 8.85 14.55
CA ALA A 147 -9.52 8.60 15.54
C ALA A 147 -9.07 9.13 16.91
N MET A 148 -10.03 9.46 17.76
CA MET A 148 -9.84 9.97 19.13
C MET A 148 -10.80 9.27 20.10
N GLU A 149 -10.36 9.05 21.34
CA GLU A 149 -11.18 8.49 22.42
C GLU A 149 -11.94 7.20 22.03
N ASN A 150 -13.27 7.24 22.01
CA ASN A 150 -14.16 6.11 21.72
C ASN A 150 -14.61 6.04 20.26
N GLN A 151 -14.02 6.85 19.37
CA GLN A 151 -14.38 6.88 17.96
C GLN A 151 -14.06 5.56 17.26
N THR A 152 -14.98 5.17 16.38
CA THR A 152 -14.81 4.02 15.50
C THR A 152 -14.09 4.43 14.21
N LEU A 153 -13.18 3.59 13.72
CA LEU A 153 -12.43 3.80 12.48
C LEU A 153 -12.69 2.66 11.49
N ALA A 154 -13.04 3.01 10.25
CA ALA A 154 -13.12 2.09 9.13
C ALA A 154 -12.11 2.41 8.04
N VAL A 155 -11.44 1.38 7.50
CA VAL A 155 -10.54 1.51 6.35
C VAL A 155 -11.11 0.74 5.18
N ILE A 156 -11.54 1.44 4.14
CA ILE A 156 -12.31 0.87 3.02
C ILE A 156 -11.59 1.13 1.70
N SER A 157 -11.50 0.10 0.87
CA SER A 157 -11.09 0.25 -0.54
C SER A 157 -12.27 0.79 -1.36
N CYS A 158 -12.06 1.88 -2.09
CA CYS A 158 -13.07 2.45 -2.99
C CYS A 158 -13.47 1.54 -4.16
N THR A 159 -12.80 0.40 -4.33
CA THR A 159 -13.24 -0.66 -5.25
C THR A 159 -14.47 -1.43 -4.74
N ALA A 160 -14.86 -1.29 -3.47
CA ALA A 160 -16.07 -1.89 -2.91
C ALA A 160 -17.35 -1.31 -3.54
N SER A 161 -18.51 -1.97 -3.37
CA SER A 161 -19.77 -1.43 -3.90
C SER A 161 -20.14 -0.10 -3.25
N GLU A 162 -20.95 0.72 -3.94
CA GLU A 162 -21.44 1.99 -3.40
C GLU A 162 -22.17 1.78 -2.06
N ALA A 163 -22.99 0.73 -1.94
CA ALA A 163 -23.68 0.37 -0.71
C ALA A 163 -22.70 0.14 0.47
N VAL A 164 -21.56 -0.52 0.24
CA VAL A 164 -20.56 -0.73 1.30
C VAL A 164 -19.91 0.59 1.71
N LEU A 165 -19.60 1.46 0.75
CA LEU A 165 -19.03 2.78 1.03
C LEU A 165 -20.03 3.63 1.84
N GLU A 166 -21.29 3.67 1.43
CA GLU A 166 -22.35 4.41 2.11
C GLU A 166 -22.59 3.89 3.53
N GLN A 167 -22.62 2.57 3.74
CA GLN A 167 -22.73 1.99 5.08
C GLN A 167 -21.55 2.37 5.97
N ALA A 168 -20.33 2.44 5.44
CA ALA A 168 -19.19 2.89 6.22
C ALA A 168 -19.30 4.37 6.62
N LEU A 169 -19.78 5.23 5.70
CA LEU A 169 -20.03 6.64 5.99
C LEU A 169 -21.13 6.84 7.04
N LEU A 170 -22.13 5.97 7.10
CA LEU A 170 -23.22 6.06 8.08
C LEU A 170 -22.82 5.53 9.46
N ASN A 171 -22.08 4.42 9.52
CA ASN A 171 -21.91 3.63 10.74
C ASN A 171 -20.60 3.89 11.51
N HIS A 172 -19.68 4.70 10.97
CA HIS A 172 -18.38 4.98 11.61
C HIS A 172 -18.14 6.47 11.81
N ASP A 173 -17.39 6.81 12.87
CA ASP A 173 -17.01 8.19 13.19
C ASP A 173 -15.89 8.70 12.26
N CYS A 174 -14.95 7.79 11.96
CA CYS A 174 -13.78 8.06 11.16
C CYS A 174 -13.64 7.05 10.03
N ILE A 175 -13.29 7.52 8.84
CA ILE A 175 -13.22 6.69 7.64
C ILE A 175 -11.96 7.03 6.85
N VAL A 176 -11.23 5.99 6.47
CA VAL A 176 -10.19 6.04 5.44
C VAL A 176 -10.73 5.41 4.17
N LEU A 177 -10.75 6.16 3.09
CA LEU A 177 -11.14 5.71 1.75
C LEU A 177 -9.88 5.62 0.89
N MET A 178 -9.46 4.41 0.52
CA MET A 178 -8.25 4.16 -0.28
C MET A 178 -8.58 3.91 -1.76
N LYS A 179 -7.64 4.24 -2.66
CA LYS A 179 -7.78 4.05 -4.13
C LYS A 179 -8.90 4.90 -4.72
N VAL A 180 -8.99 6.15 -4.24
CA VAL A 180 -10.06 7.10 -4.57
C VAL A 180 -10.10 7.41 -6.05
N TYR A 181 -8.94 7.53 -6.71
CA TYR A 181 -8.78 7.95 -8.11
C TYR A 181 -9.89 7.43 -8.98
N SER A 182 -9.97 6.11 -9.19
CA SER A 182 -10.86 5.46 -10.15
C SER A 182 -12.35 5.80 -10.03
N ARG A 183 -12.80 6.34 -8.90
CA ARG A 183 -14.22 6.61 -8.60
C ARG A 183 -14.43 7.94 -7.88
N PHE A 184 -13.52 8.90 -8.04
CA PHE A 184 -13.60 10.18 -7.34
C PHE A 184 -14.97 10.88 -7.47
N PRO A 185 -15.61 10.99 -8.66
CA PRO A 185 -16.91 11.66 -8.77
C PRO A 185 -18.01 11.02 -7.91
N LEU A 186 -18.04 9.68 -7.87
CA LEU A 186 -19.00 8.93 -7.05
C LEU A 186 -18.74 9.15 -5.56
N ILE A 187 -17.46 9.11 -5.15
CA ILE A 187 -17.09 9.31 -3.75
C ILE A 187 -17.43 10.72 -3.31
N ARG A 188 -17.15 11.73 -4.14
CA ARG A 188 -17.50 13.12 -3.86
C ARG A 188 -19.02 13.30 -3.76
N ASP A 189 -19.80 12.69 -4.65
CA ASP A 189 -21.27 12.69 -4.57
C ASP A 189 -21.77 12.07 -3.26
N LEU A 190 -21.27 10.89 -2.88
CA LEU A 190 -21.57 10.27 -1.59
C LEU A 190 -21.29 11.21 -0.41
N LEU A 191 -20.09 11.82 -0.38
CA LEU A 191 -19.74 12.76 0.69
C LEU A 191 -20.66 13.98 0.71
N HIS A 192 -21.03 14.50 -0.46
CA HIS A 192 -21.98 15.61 -0.57
C HIS A 192 -23.37 15.23 -0.02
N ARG A 193 -23.93 14.09 -0.46
CA ARG A 193 -25.25 13.61 -0.03
C ARG A 193 -25.34 13.39 1.49
N HIS A 194 -24.22 13.09 2.14
CA HIS A 194 -24.13 12.85 3.58
C HIS A 194 -23.58 14.04 4.38
N ASN A 195 -23.40 15.21 3.75
CA ASN A 195 -22.84 16.43 4.39
C ASN A 195 -21.44 16.22 5.01
N LEU A 196 -20.59 15.43 4.36
CA LEU A 196 -19.25 15.06 4.86
C LEU A 196 -18.09 15.74 4.14
N LEU A 197 -18.36 16.61 3.14
CA LEU A 197 -17.28 17.27 2.38
C LEU A 197 -16.36 18.12 3.26
N GLU A 198 -16.91 18.85 4.23
CA GLU A 198 -16.16 19.70 5.16
C GLU A 198 -15.38 18.90 6.22
N HIS A 199 -15.69 17.60 6.36
CA HIS A 199 -15.02 16.68 7.29
C HIS A 199 -13.98 15.80 6.59
N ALA A 200 -13.81 15.96 5.29
CA ALA A 200 -13.01 15.11 4.44
C ALA A 200 -11.81 15.86 3.88
N GLN A 201 -10.65 15.20 3.88
CA GLN A 201 -9.45 15.68 3.23
C GLN A 201 -8.90 14.60 2.32
N MET A 202 -8.28 14.99 1.20
CA MET A 202 -7.68 14.06 0.25
C MET A 202 -6.21 14.34 0.07
N MET A 203 -5.40 13.29 0.02
CA MET A 203 -4.01 13.39 -0.38
C MET A 203 -3.69 12.31 -1.41
N ALA A 204 -2.91 12.69 -2.42
CA ALA A 204 -2.34 11.79 -3.41
C ALA A 204 -0.82 11.79 -3.29
N ASP A 205 -0.20 10.63 -3.53
CA ASP A 205 1.26 10.48 -3.55
C ASP A 205 1.92 10.95 -2.24
N ALA A 206 1.27 10.67 -1.10
CA ALA A 206 1.74 11.09 0.21
C ALA A 206 3.21 10.74 0.42
N THR A 207 4.02 11.72 0.84
CA THR A 207 5.45 11.64 1.12
C THR A 207 6.35 11.41 -0.11
N LEU A 208 5.79 11.46 -1.33
CA LEU A 208 6.54 11.48 -2.57
C LEU A 208 6.73 12.92 -3.08
N LEU A 209 7.64 13.10 -4.04
CA LEU A 209 7.85 14.41 -4.69
C LEU A 209 6.61 14.92 -5.44
N THR A 210 5.69 14.03 -5.81
CA THR A 210 4.43 14.37 -6.51
C THR A 210 3.25 14.53 -5.56
N GLU A 211 3.50 14.67 -4.25
CA GLU A 211 2.44 14.85 -3.25
C GLU A 211 1.50 15.99 -3.62
N GLN A 212 0.21 15.70 -3.56
CA GLN A 212 -0.85 16.69 -3.73
C GLN A 212 -1.83 16.57 -2.57
N TYR A 213 -2.16 17.70 -1.97
CA TYR A 213 -3.02 17.76 -0.80
C TYR A 213 -4.20 18.71 -1.02
N TRP A 214 -5.41 18.20 -0.81
CA TRP A 214 -6.65 18.94 -0.88
C TRP A 214 -7.33 18.94 0.48
N ARG A 215 -7.30 20.12 1.12
CA ARG A 215 -7.89 20.35 2.45
C ARG A 215 -9.41 20.45 2.41
N ASP A 216 -9.95 21.00 1.33
CA ASP A 216 -11.39 21.23 1.16
C ASP A 216 -11.87 20.59 -0.15
N LEU A 217 -12.64 19.50 -0.01
CA LEU A 217 -13.20 18.79 -1.15
C LEU A 217 -14.43 19.48 -1.77
N ALA A 218 -15.05 20.45 -1.10
CA ALA A 218 -16.18 21.22 -1.63
C ALA A 218 -15.72 22.22 -2.71
N THR A 219 -14.54 22.80 -2.55
CA THR A 219 -13.95 23.75 -3.52
C THR A 219 -13.34 23.08 -4.76
N LEU A 220 -13.18 21.76 -4.72
CA LEU A 220 -12.53 20.98 -5.75
C LEU A 220 -13.42 20.84 -6.98
N SER A 221 -13.16 21.64 -8.01
CA SER A 221 -13.77 21.50 -9.33
C SER A 221 -12.82 20.79 -10.30
N PHE A 222 -12.87 19.46 -10.35
CA PHE A 222 -12.38 18.77 -11.54
C PHE A 222 -13.42 18.88 -12.65
N SER A 223 -12.99 19.14 -13.89
CA SER A 223 -13.87 18.89 -15.03
C SER A 223 -14.19 17.38 -15.09
N GLU A 224 -15.38 17.00 -15.57
CA GLU A 224 -15.77 15.59 -15.71
C GLU A 224 -14.77 14.77 -16.55
N LYS A 225 -13.95 15.45 -17.36
CA LYS A 225 -12.98 14.83 -18.28
C LYS A 225 -11.56 14.76 -17.73
N ASP A 226 -11.19 15.56 -16.72
CA ASP A 226 -9.77 15.75 -16.36
C ASP A 226 -9.33 15.04 -15.06
N TRP A 227 -10.25 14.69 -14.14
CA TRP A 227 -9.86 14.10 -12.84
C TRP A 227 -9.03 12.81 -12.95
N LYS A 228 -9.22 12.03 -14.03
CA LYS A 228 -8.46 10.79 -14.28
C LYS A 228 -6.99 11.05 -14.61
N HIS A 229 -6.69 12.23 -15.12
CA HIS A 229 -5.34 12.67 -15.44
C HIS A 229 -4.70 13.41 -14.26
N GLU A 230 -5.51 14.01 -13.39
CA GLU A 230 -5.05 14.79 -12.24
C GLU A 230 -4.84 13.97 -10.97
N LEU A 231 -5.64 12.90 -10.74
CA LEU A 231 -5.56 12.12 -9.51
C LEU A 231 -4.72 10.84 -9.67
N SER A 232 -3.63 10.74 -8.90
CA SER A 232 -2.79 9.56 -8.84
C SER A 232 -3.52 8.32 -8.29
N TYR A 233 -3.07 7.14 -8.73
CA TYR A 233 -3.47 5.83 -8.17
C TYR A 233 -3.39 5.80 -6.64
N PHE A 234 -2.36 6.44 -6.06
CA PHE A 234 -2.10 6.51 -4.62
C PHE A 234 -2.86 7.65 -3.94
N SER A 235 -4.15 7.77 -4.23
CA SER A 235 -5.05 8.76 -3.61
C SER A 235 -5.88 8.14 -2.50
N THR A 236 -5.95 8.87 -1.38
CA THR A 236 -6.66 8.47 -0.17
C THR A 236 -7.43 9.67 0.39
N ILE A 237 -8.68 9.45 0.80
CA ILE A 237 -9.47 10.41 1.56
C ILE A 237 -9.48 9.97 3.03
N LEU A 238 -9.25 10.91 3.93
CA LEU A 238 -9.47 10.74 5.36
C LEU A 238 -10.71 11.54 5.76
N ILE A 239 -11.53 10.97 6.63
CA ILE A 239 -12.73 11.60 7.19
C ILE A 239 -12.68 11.44 8.71
N ASN A 240 -12.84 12.53 9.44
CA ASN A 240 -13.13 12.49 10.87
C ASN A 240 -14.26 13.48 11.17
N LYS A 241 -15.46 12.96 11.42
CA LYS A 241 -16.69 13.75 11.58
C LYS A 241 -16.66 14.72 12.76
N ASN A 242 -15.81 14.44 13.74
CA ASN A 242 -15.71 15.22 14.97
C ASN A 242 -14.43 16.04 15.04
N TRP A 243 -13.63 16.05 13.97
CA TRP A 243 -12.45 16.89 13.87
C TRP A 243 -12.78 18.12 13.02
N GLN A 244 -12.57 19.31 13.59
CA GLN A 244 -12.72 20.55 12.85
C GLN A 244 -11.43 20.83 12.10
N LEU A 245 -11.51 20.89 10.78
CA LEU A 245 -10.44 21.39 9.95
C LEU A 245 -10.30 22.88 10.24
N SER A 246 -9.26 23.28 10.97
CA SER A 246 -8.92 24.70 11.10
C SER A 246 -8.65 25.26 9.70
N GLY A 247 -9.39 26.32 9.34
CA GLY A 247 -9.38 26.95 8.02
C GLY A 247 -8.04 27.50 7.57
#